data_AF-A0A5J4E8A2-F1
#
_entry.id   AF-A0A5J4E8A2-F1
#
_cell.length_a   1.000
_cell.length_b   1.000
_cell.length_c   1.000
_cell.angle_alpha   90.00
_cell.angle_beta   90.00
_cell.angle_gamma   90.00
#
_symmetry.space_group_name_H-M   'P 1'
#
loop_
_entity.id
_entity.type
_entity.pdbx_description
1 polymer ?
#
loop_
_entity_poly.entity_id
_entity_poly.type
_entity_poly.pdbx_seq_one_letter_code
_entity_poly.pdbx_strand_id
1 'polypeptide(L)'
;MLAGVPVSGEEKEPWTMMLQIGYVNYGKTRPVVEMPKFSRALQLKPGSHSLTVIRENEAGEPELSLLDLDSLEFSPLAKTLEGSYSNDFVWTEDPFLLMADDRIVYRLADDGWVMVRDFSDMLPGPITRLAVRPDNKQLAMVVWEVPLEK
;
A
#
# COMPACT_ATOMS: atom_id res chain seq x y z
N MET A 1 -16.94 -33.77 37.24
CA MET A 1 -16.86 -33.27 35.84
C MET A 1 -17.84 -32.13 35.76
N LEU A 2 -17.45 -30.87 35.60
CA LEU A 2 -16.65 -30.32 34.51
C LEU A 2 -15.56 -29.37 35.05
N ALA A 3 -14.35 -29.50 34.50
CA ALA A 3 -13.27 -28.56 34.73
C ALA A 3 -13.60 -27.24 34.02
N GLY A 4 -13.33 -26.12 34.70
CA GLY A 4 -13.47 -24.78 34.14
C GLY A 4 -12.59 -24.61 32.91
N VAL A 5 -13.18 -24.02 31.87
CA VAL A 5 -12.44 -23.54 30.69
C VAL A 5 -11.62 -22.33 31.16
N PRO A 6 -10.29 -22.31 31.03
CA PRO A 6 -9.56 -21.07 31.20
C PRO A 6 -9.87 -20.18 30.00
N VAL A 7 -10.45 -19.01 30.26
CA VAL A 7 -10.48 -17.91 29.28
C VAL A 7 -9.06 -17.37 29.22
N SER A 8 -8.24 -17.85 28.27
CA SER A 8 -6.96 -17.22 27.99
C SER A 8 -7.23 -15.95 27.19
N GLY A 9 -7.35 -14.84 27.90
CA GLY A 9 -7.00 -13.53 27.37
C GLY A 9 -5.50 -13.53 27.08
N GLU A 10 -5.13 -14.06 25.93
CA GLU A 10 -3.86 -13.73 25.29
C GLU A 10 -4.16 -12.55 24.37
N GLU A 11 -3.72 -11.36 24.78
CA GLU A 11 -3.34 -10.34 23.82
C GLU A 11 -2.42 -11.02 22.81
N LYS A 12 -2.94 -11.34 21.62
CA LYS A 12 -2.07 -11.75 20.51
C LYS A 12 -1.10 -10.60 20.30
N GLU A 13 0.16 -10.82 20.64
CA GLU A 13 1.24 -9.89 20.33
C GLU A 13 1.04 -9.38 18.90
N PRO A 14 1.14 -8.06 18.66
CA PRO A 14 0.88 -7.52 17.32
C PRO A 14 1.83 -8.19 16.35
N TRP A 15 1.28 -8.90 15.36
CA TRP A 15 2.08 -9.55 14.32
C TRP A 15 3.04 -8.51 13.74
N THR A 16 4.34 -8.67 14.00
CA THR A 16 5.35 -7.82 13.39
C THR A 16 5.64 -8.36 12.00
N MET A 17 5.61 -7.48 11.00
CA MET A 17 5.91 -7.80 9.62
C MET A 17 7.38 -7.52 9.34
N MET A 18 8.03 -8.40 8.57
CA MET A 18 9.41 -8.21 8.15
C MET A 18 9.48 -8.02 6.64
N LEU A 19 10.10 -6.93 6.20
CA LEU A 19 10.51 -6.75 4.81
C LEU A 19 11.82 -7.50 4.57
N GLN A 20 11.83 -8.39 3.57
CA GLN A 20 13.04 -9.08 3.12
C GLN A 20 13.31 -8.81 1.65
N ILE A 21 14.59 -8.65 1.28
CA ILE A 21 15.04 -8.65 -0.11
C ILE A 21 15.50 -10.05 -0.47
N GLY A 22 14.90 -10.63 -1.52
CA GLY A 22 15.29 -11.93 -2.08
C GLY A 22 16.21 -11.77 -3.30
N TYR A 23 17.34 -12.47 -3.30
CA TYR A 23 18.28 -12.52 -4.41
C TYR A 23 18.03 -13.78 -5.24
N VAL A 24 17.22 -13.62 -6.29
CA VAL A 24 16.71 -14.74 -7.11
C VAL A 24 17.82 -15.53 -7.80
N ASN A 25 18.90 -14.86 -8.20
CA ASN A 25 20.01 -15.47 -8.92
C ASN A 25 20.87 -16.44 -8.08
N TYR A 26 20.86 -16.34 -6.75
CA TYR A 26 21.64 -17.22 -5.87
C TYR A 26 20.88 -17.71 -4.63
N GLY A 27 19.56 -17.51 -4.57
CA GLY A 27 18.68 -18.13 -3.58
C GLY A 27 18.95 -17.72 -2.14
N LYS A 28 19.23 -16.44 -1.88
CA LYS A 28 19.40 -15.90 -0.53
C LYS A 28 18.41 -14.79 -0.25
N THR A 29 18.16 -14.51 1.03
CA THR A 29 17.42 -13.33 1.47
C THR A 29 18.25 -12.45 2.40
N ARG A 30 17.86 -11.18 2.51
CA ARG A 30 18.39 -10.23 3.48
C ARG A 30 17.22 -9.55 4.20
N PRO A 31 17.12 -9.63 5.54
CA PRO A 31 16.14 -8.83 6.28
C PRO A 31 16.50 -7.36 6.17
N VAL A 32 15.50 -6.51 5.93
CA VAL A 32 15.66 -5.06 5.83
C VAL A 32 15.18 -4.39 7.10
N VAL A 33 13.92 -4.63 7.48
CA VAL A 33 13.29 -3.98 8.63
C VAL A 33 12.13 -4.83 9.15
N GLU A 34 11.92 -4.76 10.46
CA GLU A 34 10.72 -5.25 11.15
C GLU A 34 9.84 -4.06 11.52
N MET A 35 8.55 -4.14 11.21
CA MET A 35 7.59 -3.08 11.50
C MET A 35 6.23 -3.64 11.91
N PRO A 36 5.43 -2.89 12.69
CA PRO A 36 4.09 -3.34 13.07
C PRO A 36 3.19 -3.63 11.85
N LYS A 37 3.28 -2.79 10.81
CA LYS A 37 2.43 -2.89 9.61
C LYS A 37 3.14 -2.40 8.35
N PHE A 38 2.91 -3.13 7.26
CA PHE A 38 3.17 -2.71 5.88
C PHE A 38 1.89 -2.82 5.06
N SER A 39 1.75 -2.00 4.01
CA SER A 39 0.74 -2.28 2.98
C SER A 39 1.06 -3.54 2.20
N ARG A 40 0.03 -4.05 1.51
CA ARG A 40 0.17 -5.12 0.52
C ARG A 40 0.86 -4.64 -0.76
N ALA A 41 0.73 -3.36 -1.10
CA ALA A 41 1.38 -2.77 -2.26
C ALA A 41 2.88 -2.53 -2.00
N LEU A 42 3.70 -3.01 -2.94
CA LEU A 42 5.14 -2.86 -3.00
C LEU A 42 5.51 -2.62 -4.47
N GLN A 43 6.11 -1.48 -4.81
CA GLN A 43 6.48 -1.19 -6.21
C GLN A 43 7.83 -0.47 -6.28
N LEU A 44 8.62 -0.83 -7.28
CA LEU A 44 9.81 -0.04 -7.62
C LEU A 44 9.36 1.31 -8.18
N LYS A 45 10.06 2.36 -7.77
CA LYS A 45 9.88 3.68 -8.38
C LYS A 45 10.54 3.69 -9.78
N PRO A 46 9.80 4.05 -10.85
CA PRO A 46 10.38 4.15 -12.18
C PRO A 46 11.59 5.08 -12.21
N GLY A 47 12.65 4.61 -12.89
CA GLY A 47 13.90 5.35 -13.04
C GLY A 47 14.74 5.49 -11.76
N SER A 48 14.41 4.81 -10.65
CA SER A 48 15.25 4.78 -9.45
C SER A 48 15.50 3.36 -8.94
N HIS A 49 16.48 3.24 -8.05
CA HIS A 49 16.78 2.01 -7.32
C HIS A 49 16.11 2.01 -5.94
N SER A 50 14.85 2.44 -5.89
CA SER A 50 14.11 2.61 -4.63
C SER A 50 12.79 1.85 -4.69
N LEU A 51 12.41 1.26 -3.56
CA LEU A 51 11.14 0.59 -3.36
C LEU A 51 10.18 1.57 -2.67
N THR A 52 9.01 1.81 -3.25
CA THR A 52 7.92 2.50 -2.58
C THR A 52 7.07 1.50 -1.81
N VAL A 53 6.72 1.88 -0.58
CA VAL A 53 5.86 1.12 0.33
C VAL A 53 4.95 2.08 1.08
N ILE A 54 3.81 1.60 1.61
CA ILE A 54 3.13 2.29 2.70
C ILE A 54 3.56 1.62 4.00
N ARG A 55 4.02 2.43 4.95
CA ARG A 55 4.43 2.02 6.30
C ARG A 55 3.86 2.98 7.33
N GLU A 56 3.94 2.57 8.59
CA GLU A 56 3.67 3.45 9.71
C GLU A 56 4.85 4.45 9.89
N ASN A 57 4.54 5.74 10.03
CA ASN A 57 5.50 6.77 10.39
C ASN A 57 5.71 6.83 11.92
N GLU A 58 6.58 7.72 12.42
CA GLU A 58 6.87 7.84 13.86
C GLU A 58 5.65 8.23 14.71
N ALA A 59 4.62 8.82 14.10
CA ALA A 59 3.37 9.22 14.76
C ALA A 59 2.30 8.12 14.73
N GLY A 60 2.59 6.94 14.16
CA GLY A 60 1.60 5.86 14.03
C GLY A 60 0.68 5.99 12.81
N GLU A 61 0.94 6.94 11.91
CA GLU A 61 0.10 7.22 10.74
C GLU A 61 0.64 6.51 9.48
N PRO A 62 -0.25 6.06 8.56
CA PRO A 62 0.17 5.51 7.28
C PRO A 62 0.84 6.59 6.41
N GLU A 63 2.00 6.25 5.85
CA GLU A 63 2.79 7.12 4.99
C GLU A 63 3.36 6.32 3.81
N LEU A 64 3.35 6.92 2.61
CA LEU A 64 4.19 6.46 1.50
C LEU A 64 5.65 6.80 1.81
N SER A 65 6.50 5.80 1.82
CA SER A 65 7.94 5.96 2.01
C SER A 65 8.72 5.30 0.89
N LEU A 66 9.89 5.85 0.59
CA LEU A 66 10.88 5.27 -0.31
C LEU A 66 11.95 4.58 0.52
N LEU A 67 12.20 3.31 0.24
CA LEU A 67 13.37 2.58 0.69
C LEU A 67 14.43 2.64 -0.40
N ASP A 68 15.58 3.24 -0.11
CA ASP A 68 16.75 3.12 -0.97
C ASP A 68 17.31 1.68 -0.87
N LEU A 69 17.45 0.98 -1.99
CA LEU A 69 17.83 -0.44 -1.98
C LEU A 69 19.34 -0.66 -1.76
N ASP A 70 20.15 0.39 -1.93
CA ASP A 70 21.59 0.35 -1.71
C ASP A 70 21.92 0.63 -0.23
N SER A 71 21.37 1.71 0.34
CA SER A 71 21.61 2.11 1.74
C SER A 71 20.68 1.41 2.74
N LEU A 72 19.52 0.92 2.29
CA LEU A 72 18.40 0.47 3.14
C LEU A 72 17.78 1.54 4.05
N GLU A 73 17.97 2.81 3.72
CA GLU A 73 17.35 3.89 4.48
C GLU A 73 15.98 4.24 3.90
N PHE A 74 15.02 4.49 4.80
CA PHE A 74 13.71 5.02 4.44
C PHE A 74 13.73 6.54 4.41
N SER A 75 13.10 7.12 3.39
CA SER A 75 12.78 8.54 3.33
C SER A 75 11.27 8.73 3.11
N PRO A 76 10.62 9.72 3.76
CA PRO A 76 9.21 10.01 3.53
C PRO A 76 8.99 10.49 2.09
N LEU A 77 7.88 10.07 1.48
CA LEU A 77 7.44 10.55 0.16
C LEU A 77 6.19 11.42 0.29
N ALA A 78 5.13 10.90 0.93
CA ALA A 78 3.88 11.63 1.15
C ALA A 78 3.02 10.92 2.19
N LYS A 79 2.12 11.65 2.85
CA LYS A 79 1.02 11.01 3.58
C LYS A 79 0.09 10.28 2.60
N THR A 80 -0.51 9.17 3.03
CA THR A 80 -1.55 8.51 2.21
C THR A 80 -2.80 9.38 2.14
N LEU A 81 -3.74 9.03 1.24
CA LEU A 81 -5.14 9.47 1.39
C LEU A 81 -5.66 9.01 2.77
N GLU A 82 -6.53 9.80 3.39
CA GLU A 82 -6.87 9.71 4.83
C GLU A 82 -7.10 8.27 5.32
N GLY A 83 -6.27 7.83 6.28
CA GLY A 83 -6.52 6.65 7.12
C GLY A 83 -6.33 5.25 6.51
N SER A 84 -6.00 5.10 5.23
CA SER A 84 -6.06 3.78 4.59
C SER A 84 -4.69 3.11 4.38
N TYR A 85 -4.35 2.15 5.25
CA TYR A 85 -3.33 1.12 4.99
C TYR A 85 -3.75 0.11 3.91
N SER A 86 -5.04 0.09 3.54
CA SER A 86 -5.62 -0.90 2.62
C SER A 86 -5.60 -0.47 1.15
N ASN A 87 -5.38 0.81 0.87
CA ASN A 87 -5.38 1.32 -0.50
C ASN A 87 -4.04 1.00 -1.15
N ASP A 88 -4.07 0.23 -2.24
CA ASP A 88 -2.91 0.07 -3.08
C ASP A 88 -2.57 1.39 -3.78
N PHE A 89 -1.30 1.54 -4.15
CA PHE A 89 -0.82 2.59 -5.03
C PHE A 89 -0.20 1.99 -6.28
N VAL A 90 -0.05 2.80 -7.32
CA VAL A 90 0.66 2.40 -8.54
C VAL A 90 1.48 3.54 -9.12
N TRP A 91 2.71 3.24 -9.53
CA TRP A 91 3.53 4.14 -10.34
C TRP A 91 3.13 4.06 -11.81
N THR A 92 3.07 5.21 -12.48
CA THR A 92 2.98 5.31 -13.94
C THR A 92 4.37 5.42 -14.58
N GLU A 93 4.47 5.15 -15.88
CA GLU A 93 5.75 5.28 -16.61
C GLU A 93 6.22 6.74 -16.73
N ASP A 94 5.27 7.68 -16.82
CA ASP A 94 5.56 9.09 -16.56
C ASP A 94 5.53 9.21 -15.03
N PRO A 95 6.64 9.42 -14.31
CA PRO A 95 6.81 8.94 -12.92
C PRO A 95 6.01 9.72 -11.88
N PHE A 96 4.68 9.60 -11.93
CA PHE A 96 3.73 10.04 -10.92
C PHE A 96 3.06 8.82 -10.28
N LEU A 97 2.55 9.02 -9.08
CA LEU A 97 1.97 7.96 -8.27
C LEU A 97 0.46 8.15 -8.20
N LEU A 98 -0.27 7.07 -8.42
CA LEU A 98 -1.72 7.02 -8.30
C LEU A 98 -2.12 6.26 -7.05
N MET A 99 -3.13 6.76 -6.35
CA MET A 99 -3.88 6.04 -5.32
C MET A 99 -5.36 6.22 -5.58
N ALA A 100 -6.17 5.36 -4.98
CA ALA A 100 -7.61 5.53 -4.95
C ALA A 100 -8.10 5.68 -3.52
N ASP A 101 -9.19 6.42 -3.38
CA ASP A 101 -10.03 6.42 -2.18
C ASP A 101 -11.50 6.38 -2.64
N ASP A 102 -12.27 5.50 -2.01
CA ASP A 102 -13.56 5.03 -2.53
C ASP A 102 -13.52 4.75 -4.05
N ARG A 103 -14.31 5.46 -4.86
CA ARG A 103 -14.39 5.31 -6.32
C ARG A 103 -13.59 6.38 -7.08
N ILE A 104 -12.71 7.10 -6.39
CA ILE A 104 -12.00 8.26 -6.92
C ILE A 104 -10.50 7.94 -7.01
N VAL A 105 -9.91 8.27 -8.15
CA VAL A 105 -8.47 8.12 -8.40
C VAL A 105 -7.78 9.48 -8.28
N TYR A 106 -6.72 9.50 -7.49
CA TYR A 106 -5.88 10.67 -7.21
C TYR A 106 -4.46 10.44 -7.72
N ARG A 107 -3.81 11.54 -8.09
CA ARG A 107 -2.39 11.61 -8.40
C ARG A 107 -1.67 12.41 -7.34
N LEU A 108 -0.50 11.94 -6.92
CA LEU A 108 0.41 12.73 -6.10
C LEU A 108 1.06 13.84 -6.94
N ALA A 109 0.85 15.09 -6.54
CA ALA A 109 1.53 16.29 -7.03
C ALA A 109 2.39 16.91 -5.91
N ASP A 110 3.12 17.97 -6.23
CA ASP A 110 4.06 18.61 -5.29
C ASP A 110 3.37 19.10 -4.00
N ASP A 111 2.15 19.64 -4.12
CA ASP A 111 1.35 20.15 -3.00
C ASP A 111 0.39 19.10 -2.39
N GLY A 112 0.50 17.83 -2.82
CA GLY A 112 -0.31 16.72 -2.31
C GLY A 112 -1.20 16.05 -3.36
N TRP A 113 -2.26 15.38 -2.89
CA TRP A 113 -3.11 14.56 -3.73
C TRP A 113 -4.12 15.38 -4.53
N VAL A 114 -4.12 15.19 -5.84
CA VAL A 114 -5.04 15.86 -6.77
C VAL A 114 -5.94 14.81 -7.43
N MET A 115 -7.25 15.05 -7.40
CA MET A 115 -8.22 14.19 -8.07
C MET A 115 -7.95 14.16 -9.59
N VAL A 116 -7.85 12.96 -10.15
CA VAL A 116 -7.69 12.73 -11.60
C VAL A 116 -9.01 12.32 -12.23
N ARG A 117 -9.75 11.43 -11.54
CA ARG A 117 -11.01 10.89 -12.04
C ARG A 117 -11.90 10.42 -10.91
N ASP A 118 -13.17 10.76 -11.01
CA ASP A 118 -14.24 10.18 -10.21
C ASP A 118 -14.98 9.13 -11.04
N PHE A 119 -15.09 7.90 -10.51
CA PHE A 119 -15.83 6.80 -11.11
C PHE A 119 -17.08 6.42 -10.30
N SER A 120 -17.58 7.32 -9.44
CA SER A 120 -18.69 7.03 -8.54
C SER A 120 -19.95 6.53 -9.25
N ASP A 121 -20.25 7.08 -10.42
CA ASP A 121 -21.41 6.68 -11.23
C ASP A 121 -21.18 5.42 -12.08
N MET A 122 -19.95 4.92 -12.13
CA MET A 122 -19.54 3.82 -13.03
C MET A 122 -19.19 2.54 -12.29
N LEU A 123 -18.76 2.64 -11.02
CA LEU A 123 -18.27 1.50 -10.26
C LEU A 123 -19.28 1.08 -9.17
N PRO A 124 -19.51 -0.24 -8.99
CA PRO A 124 -20.45 -0.75 -8.01
C PRO A 124 -19.98 -0.52 -6.56
N GLY A 125 -18.71 -0.20 -6.33
CA GLY A 125 -18.14 0.00 -5.00
C GLY A 125 -16.69 0.49 -5.03
N PRO A 126 -16.07 0.63 -3.84
CA PRO A 126 -14.76 1.25 -3.69
C PRO A 126 -13.66 0.44 -4.39
N ILE A 127 -12.70 1.17 -4.96
CA ILE A 127 -11.49 0.63 -5.57
C ILE A 127 -10.53 0.21 -4.47
N THR A 128 -9.99 -0.99 -4.58
CA THR A 128 -9.07 -1.56 -3.57
C THR A 128 -7.71 -1.96 -4.13
N ARG A 129 -7.61 -2.15 -5.45
CA ARG A 129 -6.35 -2.43 -6.13
C ARG A 129 -6.33 -1.73 -7.48
N LEU A 130 -5.14 -1.29 -7.88
CA LEU A 130 -4.89 -0.51 -9.08
C LEU A 130 -3.72 -1.12 -9.85
N ALA A 131 -3.82 -1.15 -11.17
CA ALA A 131 -2.69 -1.36 -12.06
C ALA A 131 -2.84 -0.47 -13.29
N VAL A 132 -1.78 0.18 -13.72
CA VAL A 132 -1.79 1.08 -14.87
C VAL A 132 -1.10 0.43 -16.05
N ARG A 133 -1.66 0.60 -17.25
CA ARG A 133 -0.99 0.20 -18.49
C ARG A 133 0.21 1.14 -18.73
N PRO A 134 1.36 0.67 -19.26
CA PRO A 134 2.55 1.50 -19.42
C PRO A 134 2.37 2.79 -20.25
N ASP A 135 1.37 2.85 -21.14
CA ASP A 135 1.08 4.08 -21.88
C ASP A 135 0.19 5.09 -21.11
N ASN A 136 -0.09 4.82 -19.84
CA ASN A 136 -0.88 5.63 -18.90
C ASN A 136 -2.34 5.88 -19.32
N LYS A 137 -2.86 5.13 -20.30
CA LYS A 137 -4.23 5.34 -20.84
C LYS A 137 -5.30 4.44 -20.24
N GLN A 138 -4.89 3.36 -19.56
CA GLN A 138 -5.82 2.39 -19.00
C GLN A 138 -5.44 2.04 -17.57
N LEU A 139 -6.46 1.95 -16.74
CA LEU A 139 -6.37 1.55 -15.35
C LEU A 139 -7.19 0.27 -15.16
N ALA A 140 -6.56 -0.79 -14.73
CA ALA A 140 -7.23 -1.97 -14.20
C ALA A 140 -7.51 -1.74 -12.71
N MET A 141 -8.74 -2.04 -12.29
CA MET A 141 -9.22 -1.77 -10.93
C MET A 141 -9.89 -3.01 -10.38
N VAL A 142 -9.62 -3.32 -9.11
CA VAL A 142 -10.44 -4.25 -8.33
C VAL A 142 -11.36 -3.44 -7.44
N VAL A 143 -12.66 -3.66 -7.57
CA VAL A 143 -13.68 -3.00 -6.76
C VAL A 143 -14.33 -3.99 -5.80
N TRP A 144 -14.70 -3.52 -4.60
CA TRP A 144 -15.63 -4.27 -3.77
C TRP A 144 -17.02 -4.15 -4.37
N GLU A 145 -17.67 -5.28 -4.64
CA GLU A 145 -19.09 -5.26 -4.96
C GLU A 145 -19.85 -5.25 -3.63
N VAL A 146 -20.48 -4.13 -3.30
CA VAL A 146 -21.49 -4.15 -2.24
C VAL A 146 -22.74 -4.74 -2.88
N PRO A 147 -23.28 -5.86 -2.37
CA PRO A 147 -24.55 -6.37 -2.89
C PRO A 147 -25.58 -5.26 -2.80
N LEU A 148 -26.20 -4.91 -3.93
CA LEU A 148 -27.40 -4.06 -3.89
C LEU A 148 -28.40 -4.81 -3.00
N GLU A 149 -28.78 -4.22 -1.85
CA GLU A 149 -29.96 -4.69 -1.13
C GLU A 149 -31.13 -4.64 -2.12
N LYS A 150 -31.72 -5.80 -2.37
CA LYS A 150 -32.85 -5.97 -3.30
C LYS A 150 -34.12 -5.35 -2.75
#